data_AF-A0A9E3KCL6-F1
#
_entry.id   AF-A0A9E3KCL6-F1
#
_cell.length_a   1.000
_cell.length_b   1.000
_cell.length_c   1.000
_cell.angle_alpha   90.00
_cell.angle_beta   90.00
_cell.angle_gamma   90.00
#
_symmetry.space_group_name_H-M   'P 1'
#
loop_
_entity.id
_entity.type
_entity.pdbx_description
1 polymer ?
#
loop_
_entity_poly.entity_id
_entity_poly.type
_entity_poly.pdbx_seq_one_letter_code
_entity_poly.pdbx_strand_id
1 'polypeptide(L)' 'MAGNRTRLKSARRDSYRRETFSLPREAAREKAREMFRRFPKAAYMTAIESWRELPDGAIEFTMRRLPSAD' A
#
# COMPACT_ATOMS: atom_id res chain seq x y z
N MET A 1 7.03 -16.94 24.96
CA MET A 1 5.62 -16.55 24.67
C MET A 1 5.54 -16.14 23.21
N ALA A 2 4.61 -16.73 22.47
CA ALA A 2 4.62 -16.84 21.01
C ALA A 2 4.49 -15.50 20.27
N GLY A 3 5.27 -15.36 19.19
CA GLY A 3 5.15 -14.28 18.21
C GLY A 3 5.44 -14.77 16.80
N ASN A 4 5.06 -16.01 16.48
CA ASN A 4 5.20 -16.58 15.14
C ASN A 4 4.18 -15.90 14.20
N ARG A 5 4.59 -14.87 13.47
CA ARG A 5 3.87 -14.41 12.26
C ARG A 5 4.72 -14.65 11.05
N THR A 6 4.83 -15.92 10.70
CA THR A 6 5.17 -16.39 9.38
C THR A 6 4.21 -15.75 8.38
N ARG A 7 4.63 -14.70 7.65
CA ARG A 7 3.95 -14.33 6.38
C ARG A 7 4.39 -15.31 5.30
N LEU A 8 3.90 -16.54 5.41
CA LEU A 8 3.87 -17.47 4.30
C LEU A 8 2.61 -17.15 3.48
N LYS A 9 2.73 -16.32 2.45
CA LYS A 9 1.75 -16.28 1.33
C LYS A 9 2.48 -16.07 0.00
N SER A 10 2.80 -17.19 -0.62
CA SER A 10 2.65 -17.43 -2.07
C SER A 10 3.38 -16.49 -3.03
N ALA A 11 4.67 -16.76 -3.22
CA ALA A 11 5.53 -16.21 -4.26
C ALA A 11 5.19 -16.69 -5.70
N ARG A 12 3.91 -16.77 -6.11
CA ARG A 12 3.57 -17.35 -7.44
C ARG A 12 2.62 -16.62 -8.37
N ARG A 13 1.86 -15.57 -8.02
CA ARG A 13 0.98 -14.88 -9.01
C ARG A 13 0.58 -13.43 -8.71
N ASP A 14 1.33 -12.70 -7.91
CA ASP A 14 1.04 -11.29 -7.69
C ASP A 14 1.99 -10.42 -8.50
N SER A 15 1.67 -10.24 -9.79
CA SER A 15 2.20 -9.13 -10.61
C SER A 15 1.64 -7.80 -10.10
N TYR A 16 1.68 -7.54 -8.80
CA TYR A 16 1.25 -6.30 -8.18
C TYR A 16 2.39 -5.79 -7.31
N ARG A 17 2.86 -4.58 -7.62
CA ARG A 17 3.81 -3.84 -6.79
C ARG A 17 3.07 -3.29 -5.58
N ARG A 18 3.57 -3.64 -4.40
CA ARG A 18 3.07 -3.17 -3.11
C ARG A 18 4.05 -2.15 -2.54
N GLU A 19 3.56 -1.00 -2.13
CA GLU A 19 4.36 0.06 -1.53
C GLU A 19 3.70 0.53 -0.24
N THR A 20 4.40 0.40 0.88
CA THR A 20 3.88 0.73 2.21
C THR A 20 4.45 2.06 2.67
N PHE A 21 3.57 2.93 3.17
CA PHE A 21 3.91 4.25 3.68
C PHE A 21 3.39 4.40 5.10
N SER A 22 4.21 4.95 5.99
CA SER A 22 3.84 5.34 7.35
C SER A 22 4.01 6.86 7.51
N LEU A 23 2.91 7.60 7.46
CA LEU A 23 2.89 9.05 7.48
C LEU A 23 1.80 9.55 8.43
N PRO A 24 1.92 10.77 9.01
CA PRO A 24 0.82 11.41 9.74
C PRO A 24 -0.49 11.38 8.93
N ARG A 25 -1.64 11.32 9.59
CA ARG A 25 -2.95 11.15 8.91
C ARG A 25 -3.20 12.11 7.75
N GLU A 26 -2.83 13.38 7.90
CA GLU A 26 -2.97 14.38 6.85
C GLU A 26 -2.03 14.09 5.67
N ALA A 27 -0.74 13.90 5.96
CA ALA A 27 0.28 13.55 4.97
C ALA A 27 -0.01 12.21 4.25
N ALA A 28 -0.58 11.22 4.95
CA ALA A 28 -0.97 9.95 4.38
C ALA A 28 -2.10 10.12 3.34
N ARG A 29 -3.09 10.97 3.63
CA ARG A 29 -4.16 11.31 2.68
C ARG A 29 -3.62 12.04 1.46
N GLU A 30 -2.70 12.99 1.67
CA GLU A 30 -2.04 13.69 0.57
C GLU A 30 -1.19 12.76 -0.29
N LYS A 31 -0.39 11.88 0.33
CA LYS A 31 0.41 10.88 -0.37
C LYS A 31 -0.45 9.90 -1.17
N ALA A 32 -1.56 9.42 -0.59
CA ALA A 32 -2.51 8.59 -1.31
C ALA A 32 -3.07 9.32 -2.54
N ARG A 33 -3.51 10.58 -2.38
CA ARG A 33 -4.00 11.41 -3.50
C ARG A 33 -2.93 11.62 -4.58
N GLU A 34 -1.70 11.92 -4.19
CA GLU A 34 -0.55 12.08 -5.11
C GLU A 34 -0.34 10.82 -5.93
N MET A 35 -0.36 9.66 -5.28
CA MET A 35 -0.18 8.38 -5.96
C MET A 35 -1.34 8.05 -6.90
N PHE A 36 -2.59 8.35 -6.52
CA PHE A 36 -3.74 8.23 -7.43
C PHE A 36 -3.67 9.20 -8.61
N ARG A 37 -3.11 10.41 -8.43
CA ARG A 37 -2.85 11.36 -9.52
C ARG A 37 -1.74 10.88 -10.45
N ARG A 38 -0.64 10.36 -9.89
CA ARG A 38 0.54 9.91 -10.64
C ARG A 38 0.31 8.58 -11.35
N PHE A 39 -0.45 7.68 -10.74
CA PHE A 39 -0.81 6.37 -11.27
C PHE A 39 -2.33 6.21 -11.24
N PRO A 40 -3.05 6.77 -12.23
CA PRO A 40 -4.50 6.68 -12.26
C PRO A 40 -4.97 5.23 -12.25
N LYS A 41 -6.00 4.95 -11.45
CA LYS A 41 -6.57 3.60 -11.28
C LYS A 41 -6.94 2.93 -12.61
N ALA A 42 -7.39 3.72 -13.59
CA ALA A 42 -7.78 3.23 -14.91
C ALA A 42 -6.60 2.61 -15.69
N ALA A 43 -5.37 3.10 -15.50
CA ALA A 43 -4.19 2.61 -16.22
C ALA A 43 -3.39 1.57 -15.40
N TYR A 44 -3.35 1.71 -14.07
CA TYR A 44 -2.44 0.94 -13.21
C TYR A 44 -3.13 0.05 -12.18
N MET A 45 -4.47 0.04 -12.16
CA MET A 45 -5.29 -0.59 -11.11
C MET A 45 -4.81 -0.23 -9.70
N THR A 46 -4.30 0.99 -9.51
CA THR A 46 -3.82 1.48 -8.22
C THR A 46 -4.95 1.46 -7.19
N ALA A 47 -4.71 0.82 -6.06
CA ALA A 47 -5.66 0.75 -4.96
C ALA A 47 -4.92 0.66 -3.62
N ILE A 48 -5.56 1.07 -2.53
CA ILE A 48 -5.06 0.81 -1.18
C ILE A 48 -5.45 -0.64 -0.85
N GLU A 49 -4.44 -1.50 -0.60
CA GLU A 49 -4.64 -2.90 -0.22
C GLU A 49 -4.99 -3.01 1.28
N SER A 50 -4.33 -2.22 2.12
CA SER A 50 -4.55 -2.21 3.57
C SER A 50 -4.17 -0.86 4.15
N TRP A 51 -4.86 -0.42 5.20
CA TRP A 51 -4.45 0.73 6.00
C TRP A 51 -4.74 0.48 7.48
N ARG A 52 -3.93 1.07 8.36
CA ARG A 52 -4.12 1.03 9.81
C ARG A 52 -3.67 2.35 10.43
N GLU A 53 -4.30 2.69 11.54
CA GLU A 53 -3.89 3.82 12.38
C GLU A 53 -2.84 3.33 13.38
N LEU A 54 -1.77 4.08 13.52
CA LEU A 54 -0.70 3.86 14.49
C LEU A 54 -1.04 4.58 15.80
N PRO A 55 -0.53 4.11 16.95
CA PRO A 55 -0.81 4.74 18.25
C PRO A 55 -0.36 6.20 18.36
N ASP A 56 0.57 6.61 17.50
CA ASP A 56 1.09 7.99 17.40
C ASP A 56 0.16 8.92 16.59
N GLY A 57 -0.95 8.41 16.05
CA GLY A 57 -1.86 9.17 15.17
C GLY A 57 -1.45 9.20 13.69
N ALA A 58 -0.35 8.52 13.35
CA ALA A 58 0.05 8.26 11.97
C ALA A 58 -0.81 7.17 11.32
N ILE A 59 -0.85 7.16 9.99
CA ILE A 59 -1.52 6.16 9.17
C ILE A 59 -0.44 5.38 8.42
N GLU A 60 -0.45 4.07 8.61
CA GLU A 60 0.30 3.15 7.77
C GLU A 60 -0.63 2.58 6.71
N PHE A 61 -0.33 2.79 5.44
CA PHE A 61 -1.11 2.24 4.33
C PHE A 61 -0.23 1.57 3.29
N THR A 62 -0.72 0.48 2.72
CA THR A 62 -0.10 -0.26 1.63
C THR A 62 -0.87 0.01 0.35
N MET A 63 -0.20 0.63 -0.62
CA MET A 63 -0.66 0.76 -1.99
C MET A 63 -0.33 -0.49 -2.77
N ARG A 64 -1.26 -0.96 -3.60
CA ARG A 64 -1.02 -1.96 -4.63
C ARG A 64 -1.28 -1.35 -6.01
N ARG A 65 -0.43 -1.67 -6.98
CA ARG A 65 -0.58 -1.31 -8.39
C ARG A 65 0.02 -2.41 -9.27
N LEU A 66 -0.39 -2.50 -10.52
CA LEU A 66 0.31 -3.35 -11.48
C LEU A 66 1.73 -2.79 -11.73
N PRO A 67 2.77 -3.64 -11.92
CA PRO A 67 4.00 -3.21 -12.57
C PRO A 67 3.58 -2.69 -13.94
N SER A 68 4.04 -1.49 -14.29
CA SER A 68 3.78 -0.90 -15.60
C SER A 68 4.04 -1.97 -16.66
N ALA A 69 3.04 -2.23 -17.51
CA ALA A 69 3.21 -3.04 -18.70
C ALA A 69 3.90 -2.13 -19.73
N ASP A 70 5.23 -2.07 -19.65
CA ASP A 70 6.09 -1.64 -20.76
C ASP A 70 6.60 -2.92 -21.44
#